data_AF-A0AAW8N9E1-F1
#
_entry.id   AF-A0AAW8N9E1-F1
#
_cell.length_a   1.000
_cell.length_b   1.000
_cell.length_c   1.000
_cell.angle_alpha   90.00
_cell.angle_beta   90.00
_cell.angle_gamma   90.00
#
_symmetry.space_group_name_H-M   'P 1'
#
loop_
_entity.id
_entity.type
_entity.pdbx_description
1 polymer ?
#
loop_
_entity_poly.entity_id
_entity_poly.type
_entity_poly.pdbx_seq_one_letter_code
_entity_poly.pdbx_strand_id
1 'polypeptide(L)'
;MTISADHTAHPDTTSQAPAEDALAEAAKKFGITAEDYMLPARHQIEMVDPDGRLKPQGEQGTEPGHEYPLPSDEELLAAYEQLVVGRRVNDQNSALVRQGRMAVYPSSHGQEACQVAAALCLSEGDWMFPTYRDAVAVMTRGMDPE
;
A
#
# COMPACT_ATOMS: atom_id res chain seq x y z
N MET A 1 -8.40 -25.93 -31.98
CA MET A 1 -9.65 -25.55 -31.31
C MET A 1 -9.56 -24.05 -31.05
N THR A 2 -10.04 -23.25 -31.99
CA THR A 2 -9.97 -21.78 -31.97
C THR A 2 -11.28 -21.25 -31.42
N ILE A 3 -11.23 -20.53 -30.30
CA ILE A 3 -12.40 -19.85 -29.75
C ILE A 3 -12.36 -18.42 -30.29
N SER A 4 -13.26 -18.14 -31.23
CA SER A 4 -13.52 -16.78 -31.74
C SER A 4 -14.40 -16.05 -30.73
N ALA A 5 -13.96 -14.90 -30.24
CA ALA A 5 -14.78 -14.02 -29.41
C ALA A 5 -15.21 -12.82 -30.26
N ASP A 6 -16.36 -12.93 -30.92
CA ASP A 6 -17.07 -11.77 -31.45
C ASP A 6 -17.68 -11.01 -30.27
N HIS A 7 -17.01 -9.95 -29.84
CA HIS A 7 -17.53 -9.03 -28.84
C HIS A 7 -18.12 -7.81 -29.55
N THR A 8 -19.40 -7.91 -29.94
CA THR A 8 -20.17 -6.75 -30.39
C THR A 8 -20.48 -5.88 -29.17
N ALA A 9 -19.83 -4.72 -29.07
CA ALA A 9 -20.08 -3.74 -28.03
C ALA A 9 -21.52 -3.22 -28.13
N HIS A 10 -22.34 -3.52 -27.13
CA HIS A 10 -23.53 -2.75 -26.83
C HIS A 10 -23.10 -1.45 -26.13
N PRO A 11 -23.64 -0.28 -26.49
CA PRO A 11 -23.38 0.95 -25.74
C PRO A 11 -24.10 0.86 -24.40
N ASP A 12 -23.43 0.30 -23.40
CA ASP A 12 -23.87 0.33 -22.02
C ASP A 12 -23.90 1.79 -21.55
N THR A 13 -25.12 2.31 -21.49
CA THR A 13 -25.43 3.57 -20.83
C THR A 13 -25.52 3.27 -19.34
N THR A 14 -24.38 3.05 -18.69
CA THR A 14 -24.32 2.70 -17.27
C THR A 14 -23.52 3.75 -16.50
N SER A 15 -24.27 4.73 -15.96
CA SER A 15 -24.05 5.33 -14.64
C SER A 15 -22.60 5.62 -14.20
N GLN A 16 -21.91 6.56 -14.86
CA GLN A 16 -20.67 7.18 -14.34
C GLN A 16 -20.93 8.27 -13.25
N ALA A 17 -22.19 8.65 -13.03
CA ALA A 17 -22.57 9.79 -12.20
C ALA A 17 -22.16 9.75 -10.70
N PRO A 18 -22.24 8.63 -9.95
CA PRO A 18 -22.09 8.71 -8.49
C PRO A 18 -20.64 8.92 -8.02
N ALA A 19 -19.65 8.45 -8.77
CA ALA A 19 -18.24 8.62 -8.42
C ALA A 19 -17.70 10.01 -8.78
N GLU A 20 -18.12 10.55 -9.93
CA GLU A 20 -17.75 11.90 -10.36
C GLU A 20 -18.36 12.98 -9.45
N ASP A 21 -19.61 12.79 -9.02
CA ASP A 21 -20.26 13.68 -8.05
C ASP A 21 -19.58 13.63 -6.67
N ALA A 22 -19.21 12.44 -6.19
CA ALA A 22 -18.53 12.28 -4.90
C ALA A 22 -17.13 12.92 -4.90
N LEU A 23 -16.40 12.77 -6.00
CA LEU A 23 -15.08 13.38 -6.19
C LEU A 23 -15.17 14.91 -6.25
N ALA A 24 -16.15 15.44 -7.00
CA ALA A 24 -16.36 16.87 -7.11
C ALA A 24 -16.73 17.50 -5.76
N GLU A 25 -17.54 16.81 -4.94
CA GLU A 25 -17.87 17.25 -3.59
C GLU A 25 -16.68 17.14 -2.62
N ALA A 26 -15.86 16.09 -2.72
CA ALA A 26 -14.62 15.98 -1.96
C ALA A 26 -13.66 17.13 -2.29
N ALA A 27 -13.41 17.40 -3.57
CA ALA A 27 -12.53 18.48 -4.02
C ALA A 27 -13.04 19.86 -3.55
N LYS A 28 -14.36 20.11 -3.66
CA LYS A 28 -14.99 21.35 -3.15
C LYS A 28 -14.81 21.52 -1.65
N LYS A 29 -14.91 20.45 -0.84
CA LYS A 29 -14.71 20.51 0.61
C LYS A 29 -13.32 21.05 0.97
N PHE A 30 -12.32 20.74 0.16
CA PHE A 30 -10.93 21.18 0.35
C PHE A 30 -10.59 22.47 -0.43
N GLY A 31 -11.53 23.02 -1.20
CA GLY A 31 -11.33 24.23 -2.00
C GLY A 31 -10.33 24.07 -3.15
N ILE A 32 -10.14 22.84 -3.64
CA ILE A 32 -9.21 22.51 -4.74
C ILE A 32 -9.94 21.94 -5.95
N THR A 33 -9.23 21.80 -7.08
CA THR A 33 -9.78 21.17 -8.27
C THR A 33 -9.87 19.65 -8.12
N ALA A 34 -10.75 18.99 -8.86
CA ALA A 34 -10.83 17.53 -8.89
C ALA A 34 -9.53 16.88 -9.41
N GLU A 35 -8.84 17.55 -10.33
CA GLU A 35 -7.53 17.14 -10.82
C GLU A 35 -6.48 17.19 -9.69
N ASP A 36 -6.39 18.30 -8.94
CA ASP A 36 -5.48 18.42 -7.80
C ASP A 36 -5.75 17.37 -6.71
N TYR A 37 -7.02 16.96 -6.54
CA TYR A 37 -7.40 15.92 -5.58
C TYR A 37 -6.96 14.52 -6.04
N MET A 38 -6.98 14.25 -7.35
CA MET A 38 -6.61 12.95 -7.93
C MET A 38 -5.11 12.80 -8.20
N LEU A 39 -4.37 13.90 -8.30
CA LEU A 39 -2.94 13.87 -8.53
C LEU A 39 -2.18 13.48 -7.25
N PRO A 40 -1.04 12.77 -7.37
CA PRO A 40 -0.13 12.59 -6.25
C PRO A 40 0.29 13.92 -5.65
N ALA A 41 0.58 13.94 -4.34
CA ALA A 41 1.09 15.12 -3.66
C ALA A 41 2.29 15.74 -4.41
N ARG A 42 2.35 17.08 -4.47
CA ARG A 42 3.43 17.79 -5.19
C ARG A 42 4.80 17.67 -4.52
N HIS A 43 4.78 17.32 -3.25
CA HIS A 43 5.96 17.11 -2.42
C HIS A 43 5.92 15.72 -1.81
N GLN A 44 7.10 15.21 -1.44
CA GLN A 44 7.20 13.94 -0.74
C GLN A 44 6.44 14.02 0.58
N ILE A 45 5.58 13.04 0.83
CA ILE A 45 4.93 12.84 2.12
C ILE A 45 5.91 12.12 3.03
N GLU A 46 6.23 12.74 4.17
CA GLU A 46 7.19 12.21 5.14
C GLU A 46 6.72 12.56 6.55
N MET A 47 6.21 11.56 7.28
CA MET A 47 5.73 11.75 8.66
C MET A 47 6.86 11.67 9.69
N VAL A 48 7.84 10.79 9.45
CA VAL A 48 8.91 10.49 10.40
C VAL A 48 10.25 10.82 9.75
N ASP A 49 11.08 11.58 10.44
CA ASP A 49 12.41 11.95 9.97
C ASP A 49 13.42 10.77 10.08
N PRO A 50 14.63 10.88 9.49
CA PRO A 50 15.64 9.81 9.56
C PRO A 50 16.14 9.47 10.97
N ASP A 51 15.92 10.36 11.96
CA ASP A 51 16.26 10.12 13.37
C ASP A 51 15.11 9.42 14.12
N GLY A 52 13.98 9.14 13.46
CA GLY A 52 12.81 8.50 14.04
C GLY A 52 11.87 9.45 14.77
N ARG A 53 11.98 10.77 14.56
CA ARG A 53 11.08 11.75 15.18
C ARG A 53 9.91 12.07 14.26
N LEU A 54 8.73 12.20 14.86
CA LEU A 54 7.54 12.68 14.16
C LEU A 54 7.73 14.15 13.75
N LYS A 55 7.60 14.44 12.46
CA LYS A 55 7.63 15.80 11.93
C LYS A 55 6.34 16.54 12.29
N PRO A 56 6.38 17.86 12.56
CA PRO A 56 5.16 18.65 12.73
C PRO A 56 4.27 18.54 11.48
N GLN A 57 2.95 18.54 11.64
CA GLN A 57 2.00 18.30 10.53
C GLN A 57 2.27 19.18 9.29
N GLY A 58 2.58 20.46 9.48
CA GLY A 58 2.89 21.39 8.38
C GLY A 58 4.18 21.08 7.61
N GLU A 59 5.03 20.19 8.12
CA GLU A 59 6.28 19.76 7.49
C GLU A 59 6.19 18.34 6.90
N GLN A 60 5.04 17.68 7.01
CA GLN A 60 4.84 16.31 6.52
C GLN A 60 4.53 16.22 5.02
N GLY A 61 4.44 17.37 4.33
CA GLY A 61 4.02 17.43 2.93
C GLY A 61 2.50 17.37 2.75
N THR A 62 1.71 17.66 3.79
CA THR A 62 0.25 17.72 3.70
C THR A 62 -0.19 18.92 2.87
N GLU A 63 -1.11 18.68 1.93
CA GLU A 63 -1.77 19.70 1.11
C GLU A 63 -3.29 19.56 1.30
N PRO A 64 -4.11 20.58 0.97
CA PRO A 64 -5.56 20.44 1.04
C PRO A 64 -6.03 19.20 0.24
N GLY A 65 -6.84 18.33 0.86
CA GLY A 65 -7.28 17.06 0.26
C GLY A 65 -6.31 15.89 0.42
N HIS A 66 -5.07 16.14 0.85
CA HIS A 66 -4.01 15.15 1.08
C HIS A 66 -3.55 15.21 2.54
N GLU A 67 -4.50 14.98 3.44
CA GLU A 67 -4.30 14.94 4.89
C GLU A 67 -4.18 13.49 5.35
N TYR A 68 -3.10 13.18 6.07
CA TYR A 68 -2.81 11.82 6.52
C TYR A 68 -2.81 11.77 8.04
N PRO A 69 -3.93 11.41 8.68
CA PRO A 69 -3.99 11.29 10.13
C PRO A 69 -3.05 10.19 10.60
N LEU A 70 -2.48 10.36 11.79
CA LEU A 70 -1.70 9.31 12.42
C LEU A 70 -2.63 8.12 12.76
N PRO A 71 -2.21 6.88 12.45
CA PRO A 71 -2.88 5.69 12.95
C PRO A 71 -2.87 5.66 14.49
N SER A 72 -3.75 4.86 15.07
CA SER A 72 -3.74 4.60 16.50
C SER A 72 -2.47 3.88 16.95
N ASP A 73 -2.11 4.03 18.22
CA ASP A 73 -0.96 3.31 18.81
C ASP A 73 -1.06 1.80 18.62
N GLU A 74 -2.27 1.24 18.66
CA GLU A 74 -2.53 -0.18 18.43
C GLU A 74 -2.18 -0.60 16.99
N GLU A 75 -2.63 0.17 15.99
CA GLU A 75 -2.30 -0.07 14.58
C GLU A 75 -0.81 0.09 14.31
N LEU A 76 -0.17 1.09 14.93
CA LEU A 76 1.27 1.31 14.82
C LEU A 76 2.07 0.16 15.44
N LEU A 77 1.66 -0.35 16.60
CA LEU A 77 2.29 -1.50 17.24
C LEU A 77 2.11 -2.78 16.42
N ALA A 78 0.91 -3.02 15.87
CA ALA A 78 0.66 -4.14 14.98
C ALA A 78 1.52 -4.06 13.71
N ALA A 79 1.64 -2.87 13.10
CA ALA A 79 2.54 -2.66 11.96
C ALA A 79 4.00 -2.90 12.32
N TYR A 80 4.44 -2.45 13.51
CA TYR A 80 5.80 -2.65 13.98
C TYR A 80 6.13 -4.13 14.23
N GLU A 81 5.19 -4.90 14.78
CA GLU A 81 5.34 -6.35 14.94
C GLU A 81 5.59 -7.03 13.60
N GLN A 82 4.78 -6.71 12.59
CA GLN A 82 4.90 -7.27 11.24
C GLN A 82 6.21 -6.86 10.56
N LEU A 83 6.70 -5.64 10.80
CA LEU A 83 8.01 -5.19 10.34
C LEU A 83 9.16 -6.03 10.92
N VAL A 84 9.11 -6.30 12.22
CA VAL A 84 10.14 -7.10 12.92
C VAL A 84 10.13 -8.55 12.43
N VAL A 85 8.95 -9.16 12.31
CA VAL A 85 8.78 -10.52 11.79
C VAL A 85 9.25 -10.60 10.34
N GLY A 86 8.80 -9.68 9.48
CA GLY A 86 9.18 -9.62 8.08
C GLY A 86 10.68 -9.48 7.87
N ARG A 87 11.35 -8.61 8.65
CA ARG A 87 12.81 -8.46 8.63
C ARG A 87 13.50 -9.76 9.03
N ARG A 88 13.01 -10.44 10.08
CA ARG A 88 13.59 -11.71 10.55
C ARG A 88 13.52 -12.80 9.49
N VAL A 89 12.37 -12.94 8.81
CA VAL A 89 12.17 -13.89 7.73
C VAL A 89 13.10 -13.59 6.54
N ASN A 90 13.21 -12.31 6.16
CA ASN A 90 14.13 -11.86 5.12
C ASN A 90 15.58 -12.27 5.42
N ASP A 91 16.04 -12.05 6.64
CA ASP A 91 17.40 -12.36 7.07
C ASP A 91 17.65 -13.87 7.12
N GLN A 92 16.69 -14.65 7.63
CA GLN A 92 16.79 -16.11 7.67
C GLN A 92 16.83 -16.74 6.29
N ASN A 93 15.92 -16.35 5.39
CA ASN A 93 15.90 -16.86 4.02
C ASN A 93 17.16 -16.48 3.24
N SER A 94 17.66 -15.26 3.44
CA SER A 94 18.94 -14.82 2.88
C SER A 94 20.11 -15.68 3.39
N ALA A 95 20.10 -16.06 4.68
CA ALA A 95 21.10 -16.95 5.25
C ALA A 95 20.99 -18.38 4.69
N LEU A 96 19.78 -18.90 4.49
CA LEU A 96 19.56 -20.23 3.89
C LEU A 96 20.08 -20.30 2.45
N VAL A 97 19.86 -19.25 1.65
CA VAL A 97 20.42 -19.17 0.29
C VAL A 97 21.94 -19.20 0.33
N ARG A 98 22.57 -18.40 1.20
CA ARG A 98 24.03 -18.38 1.36
C ARG A 98 24.62 -19.71 1.82
N GLN A 99 23.86 -20.49 2.59
CA GLN A 99 24.27 -21.83 3.05
C GLN A 99 24.00 -22.92 1.99
N GLY A 100 23.41 -22.59 0.85
CA GLY A 100 23.00 -23.57 -0.17
C GLY A 100 21.81 -24.44 0.25
N ARG A 101 21.08 -24.04 1.29
CA ARG A 101 19.90 -24.75 1.82
C ARG A 101 18.58 -24.28 1.18
N MET A 102 18.63 -23.22 0.39
CA MET A 102 17.55 -22.68 -0.42
C MET A 102 18.13 -22.23 -1.76
N ALA A 103 17.45 -22.51 -2.87
CA ALA A 103 17.98 -22.20 -4.20
C ALA A 103 17.98 -20.70 -4.51
N VAL A 104 16.87 -20.00 -4.24
CA VAL A 104 16.72 -18.57 -4.48
C VAL A 104 15.74 -17.96 -3.48
N TYR A 105 16.02 -16.73 -3.05
CA TYR A 105 15.11 -15.92 -2.24
C TYR A 105 15.14 -14.45 -2.70
N PRO A 106 14.02 -13.92 -3.22
CA PRO A 106 13.92 -12.52 -3.63
C PRO A 106 13.65 -11.61 -2.43
N SER A 107 14.70 -11.28 -1.68
CA SER A 107 14.60 -10.45 -0.46
C SER A 107 13.95 -9.08 -0.71
N SER A 108 13.06 -8.67 0.20
CA SER A 108 12.48 -7.32 0.29
C SER A 108 13.16 -6.44 1.34
N HIS A 109 14.40 -6.76 1.72
CA HIS A 109 15.15 -6.02 2.74
C HIS A 109 15.18 -4.51 2.43
N GLY A 110 14.68 -3.70 3.36
CA GLY A 110 14.56 -2.25 3.23
C GLY A 110 13.24 -1.77 2.62
N GLN A 111 12.35 -2.68 2.22
CA GLN A 111 11.04 -2.37 1.62
C GLN A 111 9.87 -2.90 2.47
N GLU A 112 10.14 -3.43 3.67
CA GLU A 112 9.13 -4.08 4.50
C GLU A 112 8.02 -3.12 4.92
N ALA A 113 8.34 -1.85 5.21
CA ALA A 113 7.34 -0.86 5.63
C ALA A 113 6.27 -0.64 4.56
N CYS A 114 6.66 -0.57 3.29
CA CYS A 114 5.71 -0.44 2.19
C CYS A 114 4.81 -1.68 2.07
N GLN A 115 5.36 -2.88 2.27
CA GLN A 115 4.62 -4.13 2.20
C GLN A 115 3.61 -4.28 3.36
N VAL A 116 4.05 -3.98 4.58
CA VAL A 116 3.20 -4.02 5.78
C VAL A 116 2.09 -2.99 5.67
N ALA A 117 2.41 -1.73 5.33
CA ALA A 117 1.42 -0.67 5.20
C ALA A 117 0.39 -1.00 4.11
N ALA A 118 0.83 -1.46 2.94
CA ALA A 118 -0.07 -1.86 1.88
C ALA A 118 -1.03 -2.99 2.31
N ALA A 119 -0.53 -3.98 3.06
CA ALA A 119 -1.36 -5.08 3.56
C ALA A 119 -2.36 -4.66 4.64
N LEU A 120 -1.97 -3.78 5.57
CA LEU A 120 -2.82 -3.32 6.66
C LEU A 120 -3.90 -2.31 6.22
N CYS A 121 -3.66 -1.57 5.14
CA CYS A 121 -4.65 -0.65 4.57
C CYS A 121 -5.79 -1.37 3.82
N LEU A 122 -5.67 -2.68 3.56
CA LEU A 122 -6.70 -3.47 2.88
C LEU A 122 -7.72 -4.02 3.87
N SER A 123 -9.00 -3.96 3.50
CA SER A 123 -10.07 -4.64 4.21
C SER A 123 -10.03 -6.15 3.98
N GLU A 124 -10.74 -6.92 4.82
CA GLU A 124 -10.74 -8.40 4.75
C GLU A 124 -11.10 -8.93 3.35
N GLY A 125 -12.11 -8.33 2.70
CA GLY A 125 -12.59 -8.71 1.36
C GLY A 125 -11.77 -8.14 0.20
N ASP A 126 -10.75 -7.32 0.46
CA ASP A 126 -9.95 -6.73 -0.59
C ASP A 126 -8.92 -7.73 -1.14
N TRP A 127 -8.79 -7.72 -2.46
CA TRP A 127 -7.87 -8.57 -3.18
C TRP A 127 -6.47 -7.95 -3.21
N MET A 128 -5.46 -8.76 -2.91
CA MET A 128 -4.06 -8.40 -3.07
C MET A 128 -3.42 -9.28 -4.16
N PHE A 129 -2.70 -8.66 -5.08
CA PHE A 129 -1.98 -9.33 -6.17
C PHE A 129 -0.47 -9.17 -5.96
N PRO A 130 0.15 -9.94 -5.05
CA PRO A 130 1.56 -9.80 -4.70
C PRO A 130 2.48 -10.27 -5.84
N THR A 131 3.70 -9.72 -5.86
CA THR A 131 4.81 -10.24 -6.66
C THR A 131 5.61 -11.27 -5.87
N TYR A 132 6.58 -11.91 -6.51
CA TYR A 132 7.51 -12.84 -5.85
C TYR A 132 8.31 -12.19 -4.70
N ARG A 133 8.42 -10.86 -4.64
CA ARG A 133 9.16 -10.11 -3.61
C ARG A 133 8.28 -9.74 -2.41
N ASP A 134 6.98 -9.95 -2.47
CA ASP A 134 6.02 -9.44 -1.49
C ASP A 134 5.71 -10.44 -0.36
N ALA A 135 6.73 -11.19 0.07
CA ALA A 135 6.59 -12.17 1.13
C ALA A 135 6.09 -11.54 2.44
N VAL A 136 6.55 -10.34 2.80
CA VAL A 136 6.12 -9.67 4.04
C VAL A 136 4.67 -9.21 3.95
N ALA A 137 4.20 -8.73 2.80
CA ALA A 137 2.80 -8.36 2.60
C ALA A 137 1.88 -9.58 2.74
N VAL A 138 2.28 -10.72 2.14
CA VAL A 138 1.52 -11.97 2.21
C VAL A 138 1.45 -12.52 3.64
N MET A 139 2.57 -12.49 4.38
CA MET A 139 2.58 -12.87 5.80
C MET A 139 1.72 -11.93 6.67
N THR A 140 1.78 -10.62 6.39
CA THR A 140 0.96 -9.62 7.09
C THR A 140 -0.54 -9.87 6.88
N ARG A 141 -0.95 -10.46 5.75
CA ARG A 141 -2.33 -10.90 5.47
C ARG A 141 -2.69 -12.25 6.12
N GLY A 142 -1.87 -12.76 7.05
CA GLY A 142 -2.15 -13.94 7.86
C GLY A 142 -1.68 -15.27 7.25
N MET A 143 -0.84 -15.24 6.20
CA MET A 143 -0.22 -16.46 5.69
C MET A 143 0.97 -16.84 6.57
N ASP A 144 0.88 -17.99 7.21
CA ASP A 144 1.95 -18.54 8.03
C ASP A 144 3.15 -18.97 7.15
N PRO A 145 4.39 -18.57 7.50
CA PRO A 145 5.59 -19.07 6.83
C PRO A 145 6.02 -20.50 7.23
N GLU A 146 5.37 -21.17 8.19
CA GLU A 146 5.69 -22.55 8.64
C GLU A 146 5.30 -23.68 7.66
#